data_AF-A0A0D3JQW1-F1
#
_entry.id   AF-A0A0D3JQW1-F1
#
_cell.length_a   1.000
_cell.length_b   1.000
_cell.length_c   1.000
_cell.angle_alpha   90.00
_cell.angle_beta   90.00
_cell.angle_gamma   90.00
#
_symmetry.space_group_name_H-M   'P 1'
#
loop_
_entity.id
_entity.type
_entity.pdbx_description
1 polymer ?
#
loop_
_entity_poly.entity_id
_entity_poly.type
_entity_poly.pdbx_seq_one_letter_code
_entity_poly.pdbx_strand_id
1 'polypeptide(L)' 'VLVKFPGGRSASVPEGSPLSLAAYRAGVQITYQCKAGTCASCEVKLGMGSVRTCQTTVKKPLFGQ' A
#
# COMPACT_ATOMS: atom_id res chain seq x y z
N VAL A 1 5.91 -10.86 -0.29
CA VAL A 1 6.49 -9.52 -0.54
C VAL A 1 6.32 -8.70 0.72
N LEU A 2 7.41 -8.10 1.22
CA LEU A 2 7.39 -7.27 2.42
C LEU A 2 7.15 -5.81 2.04
N VAL A 3 6.04 -5.25 2.52
CA VAL A 3 5.67 -3.85 2.29
C VAL A 3 5.97 -3.06 3.56
N LYS A 4 6.82 -2.04 3.46
CA LYS A 4 7.14 -1.12 4.56
C LYS A 4 6.22 0.09 4.50
N PHE A 5 5.44 0.26 5.55
CA PHE A 5 4.52 1.36 5.77
C PHE A 5 5.15 2.42 6.70
N PRO A 6 4.66 3.67 6.65
CA PRO A 6 5.16 4.73 7.52
C PRO A 6 4.84 4.41 8.99
N GLY A 7 5.70 4.86 9.90
CA GLY A 7 5.58 4.55 11.33
C GLY A 7 6.15 3.19 11.73
N GLY A 8 7.08 2.63 10.96
CA GLY A 8 7.77 1.37 11.28
C GLY A 8 6.93 0.11 11.07
N ARG A 9 5.72 0.26 10.53
CA ARG A 9 4.82 -0.86 10.25
C ARG A 9 5.22 -1.58 8.99
N SER A 10 5.11 -2.89 8.97
CA SER A 10 5.34 -3.66 7.75
C SER A 10 4.47 -4.92 7.73
N ALA A 11 4.14 -5.38 6.52
CA ALA A 11 3.39 -6.61 6.34
C ALA A 11 3.98 -7.45 5.21
N SER A 12 3.93 -8.77 5.43
CA SER A 12 4.24 -9.75 4.38
C SER A 12 2.94 -10.24 3.75
N VAL A 13 2.79 -10.01 2.45
CA VAL A 13 1.67 -10.50 1.64
C VAL A 13 2.15 -11.16 0.35
N PRO A 14 1.39 -12.09 -0.23
CA PRO A 14 1.73 -12.65 -1.54
C PRO A 14 1.75 -11.58 -2.64
N GLU A 15 2.57 -11.79 -3.65
CA GLU A 15 2.58 -10.93 -4.85
C GLU A 15 1.22 -11.01 -5.56
N GLY A 16 0.80 -9.91 -6.19
CA GLY A 16 -0.51 -9.79 -6.81
C GLY A 16 -1.64 -9.54 -5.81
N SER A 17 -1.38 -9.63 -4.50
CA SER A 17 -2.35 -9.23 -3.48
C SER A 17 -2.62 -7.73 -3.54
N PRO A 18 -3.83 -7.27 -3.19
CA PRO A 18 -4.10 -5.85 -3.13
C PRO A 18 -3.29 -5.19 -2.01
N LEU A 19 -2.74 -4.00 -2.27
CA LEU A 19 -1.92 -3.27 -1.28
C LEU A 19 -2.74 -2.89 -0.04
N SER A 20 -4.07 -2.76 -0.20
CA SER A 20 -5.02 -2.58 0.90
C SER A 20 -4.96 -3.70 1.94
N LEU A 21 -4.81 -4.95 1.48
CA LEU A 21 -4.66 -6.11 2.37
C LEU A 21 -3.32 -6.07 3.11
N ALA A 22 -2.25 -5.62 2.44
CA ALA A 22 -0.95 -5.42 3.07
C ALA A 22 -1.03 -4.35 4.16
N ALA A 23 -1.70 -3.22 3.90
CA ALA A 23 -1.89 -2.15 4.86
C ALA A 23 -2.71 -2.61 6.06
N TYR A 24 -3.80 -3.32 5.82
CA TYR A 24 -4.62 -3.91 6.87
C TYR A 24 -3.80 -4.85 7.76
N ARG A 25 -3.00 -5.76 7.17
CA ARG A 25 -2.09 -6.65 7.92
C ARG A 25 -0.99 -5.91 8.67
N ALA A 26 -0.56 -4.76 8.16
CA ALA A 26 0.42 -3.91 8.83
C ALA A 26 -0.20 -3.07 9.96
N GLY A 27 -1.53 -3.13 10.17
CA GLY A 27 -2.24 -2.28 11.12
C GLY A 27 -2.36 -0.83 10.66
N VAL A 28 -2.31 -0.59 9.35
CA VAL A 28 -2.47 0.73 8.74
C VAL A 28 -3.88 0.84 8.18
N GLN A 29 -4.70 1.69 8.81
CA GLN A 29 -5.99 2.06 8.25
C GLN A 29 -5.80 3.06 7.10
N ILE A 30 -6.36 2.70 5.96
CA ILE A 30 -6.39 3.55 4.77
C ILE A 30 -7.85 3.83 4.43
N THR A 31 -8.15 5.07 4.11
CA THR A 31 -9.51 5.49 3.76
C THR A 31 -9.76 5.33 2.26
N TYR A 32 -10.74 4.51 1.91
CA TYR A 32 -11.12 4.27 0.52
C TYR A 32 -12.41 5.03 0.18
N GLN A 33 -12.34 6.33 -0.12
CA GLN A 33 -13.53 7.11 -0.45
C GLN A 33 -14.03 6.84 -1.88
N CYS A 34 -13.23 7.16 -2.89
CA CYS A 34 -13.66 7.12 -4.28
C CYS A 34 -13.49 5.76 -4.94
N LYS A 35 -12.58 4.91 -4.44
CA LYS A 35 -12.12 3.62 -5.02
C LYS A 35 -11.58 3.70 -6.47
N ALA A 36 -11.89 4.74 -7.23
CA ALA A 36 -11.37 5.10 -8.54
C ALA A 36 -10.05 5.87 -8.48
N GLY A 37 -9.47 6.09 -7.28
CA GLY A 37 -8.23 6.83 -7.09
C GLY A 37 -8.25 8.30 -7.51
N THR A 38 -9.41 8.91 -7.69
CA THR A 38 -9.60 10.33 -8.02
C THR A 38 -9.47 11.27 -6.82
N CYS A 39 -9.72 10.75 -5.62
CA CYS A 39 -9.81 11.49 -4.36
C CYS A 39 -8.53 11.50 -3.52
N ALA A 40 -7.49 10.76 -3.93
CA ALA A 40 -6.24 10.56 -3.19
C ALA A 40 -6.37 10.03 -1.73
N SER A 41 -7.57 9.76 -1.20
CA SER A 41 -7.76 9.26 0.18
C SER A 41 -7.08 7.91 0.42
N CYS A 42 -6.89 7.12 -0.64
CA CYS A 42 -6.24 5.83 -0.60
C CYS A 42 -4.71 5.91 -0.75
N GLU A 43 -4.12 7.11 -0.74
CA GLU A 43 -2.69 7.33 -0.91
C GLU A 43 -1.91 6.99 0.37
N VAL A 44 -0.84 6.23 0.20
CA VAL A 44 0.08 5.87 1.28
C VAL A 44 1.51 6.06 0.83
N LYS A 45 2.31 6.66 1.72
CA LYS A 45 3.73 6.89 1.47
C LYS A 45 4.52 5.62 1.75
N LEU A 46 5.03 4.99 0.71
CA LEU A 46 5.87 3.80 0.76
C LEU A 46 7.30 4.20 0.38
N GLY A 47 8.18 4.29 1.37
CA GLY A 47 9.58 4.67 1.14
C GLY A 47 9.71 6.11 0.64
N MET A 48 10.29 6.28 -0.55
CA MET A 48 10.46 7.59 -1.19
C MET A 48 9.25 8.03 -2.04
N GLY A 49 8.26 7.15 -2.26
CA GLY A 49 7.11 7.44 -3.13
C GLY A 49 5.76 7.42 -2.43
N SER A 50 4.80 8.18 -2.95
CA SER A 50 3.38 8.06 -2.60
C SER A 50 2.69 7.10 -3.57
N VAL A 51 1.94 6.12 -3.05
CA VAL A 51 1.27 5.09 -3.84
C VAL A 51 -0.22 5.04 -3.50
N ARG A 52 -1.08 5.02 -4.53
CA ARG A 52 -2.54 4.89 -4.38
C ARG A 52 -2.94 3.44 -4.20
N THR A 53 -3.19 3.06 -2.94
CA THR A 53 -3.48 1.67 -2.55
C THR A 53 -4.76 1.10 -3.14
N CYS A 54 -5.71 1.95 -3.53
CA CYS A 54 -7.00 1.53 -4.07
C CYS A 54 -6.94 1.00 -5.51
N GLN A 55 -5.90 1.34 -6.27
CA GLN A 55 -5.70 0.86 -7.64
C GLN A 55 -4.45 -0.01 -7.79
N THR A 56 -3.69 -0.19 -6.72
CA THR A 56 -2.38 -0.83 -6.79
C THR A 56 -2.40 -2.21 -6.13
N THR A 57 -1.62 -3.11 -6.70
CA THR A 57 -1.37 -4.45 -6.18
C THR A 57 0.11 -4.56 -5.81
N VAL A 58 0.39 -5.43 -4.86
CA VAL A 58 1.74 -5.68 -4.39
C VAL A 58 2.52 -6.41 -5.47
N LYS A 59 3.39 -5.69 -6.20
CA LYS A 59 4.36 -6.26 -7.14
C LYS A 59 5.77 -6.24 -6.54
N LYS A 60 6.59 -7.24 -6.86
CA LYS A 60 8.06 -7.11 -6.72
C LYS A 60 8.62 -6.22 -7.85
N PRO A 61 9.62 -5.37 -7.60
CA PRO A 61 10.05 -4.79 -6.33
C PRO A 61 9.48 -3.37 -6.21
N LEU A 62 8.40 -3.16 -5.43
CA LEU A 62 7.99 -1.80 -5.06
C LEU A 62 9.07 -1.05 -4.23
N PHE A 63 10.14 -1.76 -3.83
CA PHE A 63 11.38 -1.22 -3.26
C PHE A 63 12.57 -1.90 -3.94
N GLY A 64 13.15 -1.26 -4.95
CA GLY A 64 14.35 -1.76 -5.61
C GLY A 64 14.62 -1.13 -6.96
N GLN A 65 14.90 0.16 -7.00
CA GLN A 65 16.21 0.72 -7.36
C GLN A 65 16.30 2.16 -6.85
#